data_AF-A0A1V5VNZ5-F1
#
_entry.id   AF-A0A1V5VNZ5-F1
#
_cell.length_a   1.000
_cell.length_b   1.000
_cell.length_c   1.000
_cell.angle_alpha   90.00
_cell.angle_beta   90.00
_cell.angle_gamma   90.00
#
_symmetry.space_group_name_H-M   'P 1'
#
loop_
_entity.id
_entity.type
_entity.pdbx_description
1 polymer ?
#
loop_
_entity_poly.entity_id
_entity_poly.type
_entity_poly.pdbx_seq_one_letter_code
_entity_poly.pdbx_strand_id
1 'polypeptide(L)'
;MAALLAGPLADRVFEPAMREGGAWAPLFGKLVGTGPGAGIGLMFFIFGLAALAVGLGGYLFPVIRDAETLIPDHDSEQVATPSET
;
A
#
# COMPACT_ATOMS: atom_id res chain seq x y z
N MET A 1 6.97 7.14 -14.54
CA MET A 1 5.53 7.48 -14.58
C MET A 1 5.02 7.96 -13.22
N ALA A 2 5.14 7.18 -12.13
CA ALA A 2 4.66 7.59 -10.80
C ALA A 2 5.26 8.91 -10.26
N ALA A 3 6.56 9.15 -10.46
CA ALA A 3 7.23 10.37 -9.99
C ALA A 3 6.68 11.68 -10.59
N LEU A 4 6.11 11.62 -11.82
CA LEU A 4 5.56 12.80 -12.49
C LEU A 4 4.27 13.31 -11.84
N LEU A 5 3.53 12.44 -11.16
CA LEU A 5 2.33 12.81 -10.41
C LEU A 5 2.65 13.08 -8.94
N ALA A 6 3.57 12.31 -8.36
CA ALA A 6 3.93 12.44 -6.95
C ALA A 6 4.52 13.81 -6.61
N GLY A 7 5.40 14.37 -7.46
CA GLY A 7 5.99 15.70 -7.23
C GLY A 7 4.95 16.82 -7.16
N PRO A 8 4.15 17.04 -8.23
CA PRO A 8 3.12 18.08 -8.21
C PRO A 8 2.07 17.88 -7.12
N LEU A 9 1.70 16.64 -6.80
CA LEU A 9 0.74 16.35 -5.74
C LEU A 9 1.31 16.67 -4.36
N ALA A 10 2.57 16.31 -4.11
CA ALA A 10 3.29 16.69 -2.90
C ALA A 10 3.32 18.22 -2.76
N ASP A 11 3.83 18.92 -3.78
CA ASP A 11 4.10 20.35 -3.71
C ASP A 11 2.83 21.22 -3.73
N ARG A 12 1.75 20.78 -4.40
CA ARG A 12 0.53 21.58 -4.57
C ARG A 12 -0.65 21.18 -3.69
N VAL A 13 -0.62 19.99 -3.08
CA VAL A 13 -1.73 19.52 -2.22
C VAL A 13 -1.23 19.29 -0.81
N PHE A 14 -0.24 18.42 -0.63
CA PHE A 14 0.21 18.01 0.70
C PHE A 14 1.04 19.09 1.41
N GLU A 15 1.97 19.72 0.70
CA GLU A 15 2.80 20.81 1.22
C GLU A 15 1.93 21.99 1.71
N PRO A 16 1.01 22.58 0.91
CA PRO A 16 0.16 23.66 1.40
C PRO A 16 -0.83 23.23 2.50
N ALA A 17 -1.30 21.97 2.50
CA ALA A 17 -2.17 21.48 3.57
C ALA A 17 -1.44 21.32 4.91
N MET A 18 -0.12 21.12 4.89
CA MET A 18 0.74 20.93 6.05
C MET A 18 1.50 22.17 6.52
N ARG A 19 1.55 23.24 5.71
CA ARG A 19 2.09 24.53 6.12
C ARG A 19 1.35 25.09 7.33
N GLU A 20 2.00 26.00 8.06
CA GLU A 20 1.40 26.69 9.20
C GLU A 20 0.06 27.34 8.81
N GLY A 21 -1.01 26.97 9.54
CA GLY A 21 -2.39 27.40 9.24
C GLY A 21 -3.14 26.55 8.22
N GLY A 22 -2.51 25.52 7.64
CA GLY A 22 -3.14 24.56 6.74
C GLY A 22 -4.14 23.65 7.44
N ALA A 23 -5.10 23.11 6.68
CA ALA A 23 -6.19 22.31 7.21
C ALA A 23 -5.73 21.02 7.92
N TRP A 24 -4.58 20.47 7.53
CA TRP A 24 -4.06 19.19 8.04
C TRP A 24 -2.91 19.35 9.02
N ALA A 25 -2.31 20.54 9.08
CA ALA A 25 -1.30 20.93 10.06
C ALA A 25 -1.71 20.66 11.53
N PRO A 26 -2.95 20.92 12.01
CA PRO A 26 -3.29 20.63 13.40
C PRO A 26 -3.42 19.14 13.73
N LEU A 27 -3.77 18.30 12.75
CA LEU A 27 -3.86 16.84 12.95
C LEU A 27 -2.48 16.16 12.84
N PHE A 28 -1.73 16.47 11.79
CA PHE A 28 -0.52 15.74 11.45
C PHE A 28 0.77 16.51 11.77
N GLY A 29 0.68 17.81 12.09
CA GLY A 29 1.85 18.65 12.36
C GLY A 29 2.68 18.19 13.56
N LYS A 30 2.09 17.51 14.55
CA LYS A 30 2.84 16.89 15.65
C LYS A 30 3.60 15.63 15.24
N LEU A 31 3.16 14.96 14.18
CA LEU A 31 3.71 13.68 13.73
C LEU A 31 4.80 13.87 12.67
N VAL A 32 4.56 14.77 11.72
CA VAL A 32 5.45 15.00 10.55
C VAL A 32 6.00 16.43 10.46
N GLY A 33 5.59 17.33 11.36
CA GLY A 33 5.98 18.75 11.33
C GLY A 33 5.12 19.58 10.40
N THR A 34 5.38 20.90 10.34
CA THR A 34 4.68 21.86 9.44
C THR A 34 5.66 22.66 8.56
N GLY A 35 6.94 22.29 8.57
CA GLY A 35 8.00 22.93 7.81
C GLY A 35 8.14 22.39 6.37
N PRO A 36 9.17 22.87 5.63
CA PRO A 36 9.47 22.37 4.28
C PRO A 36 9.66 20.85 4.27
N GLY A 37 9.00 20.17 3.33
CA GLY A 37 9.03 18.71 3.21
C GLY A 37 8.04 17.94 4.10
N ALA A 38 7.25 18.64 4.93
CA ALA A 38 6.18 18.00 5.72
C ALA A 38 5.11 17.35 4.84
N GLY A 39 4.88 17.87 3.63
CA GLY A 39 3.95 17.27 2.67
C GLY A 39 4.40 15.86 2.24
N ILE A 40 5.67 15.73 1.87
CA ILE A 40 6.27 14.43 1.50
C ILE A 40 6.28 13.47 2.69
N GLY A 41 6.60 13.97 3.89
CA GLY A 41 6.54 13.16 5.13
C GLY A 41 5.16 12.56 5.36
N LEU A 42 4.10 13.37 5.21
CA LEU A 42 2.73 12.90 5.36
C LEU A 42 2.35 11.86 4.29
N MET A 43 2.82 12.02 3.06
CA MET A 43 2.58 11.02 2.00
C MET A 43 3.19 9.66 2.37
N PHE A 44 4.43 9.63 2.86
CA PHE A 44 5.06 8.37 3.31
C PHE A 44 4.29 7.74 4.47
N PHE A 45 3.81 8.54 5.41
CA PHE A 45 3.01 8.03 6.53
C PHE A 45 1.72 7.37 6.03
N ILE A 46 0.97 8.04 5.15
CA ILE A 46 -0.28 7.51 4.60
C ILE A 46 -0.04 6.24 3.78
N PHE A 47 0.96 6.24 2.90
CA PHE A 47 1.26 5.06 2.08
C PHE A 47 1.81 3.89 2.91
N GLY A 48 2.61 4.16 3.93
CA GLY A 48 3.05 3.15 4.89
C GLY A 48 1.88 2.52 5.63
N LEU A 49 0.92 3.33 6.07
CA LEU A 49 -0.30 2.85 6.71
C LEU A 49 -1.18 2.04 5.76
N ALA A 50 -1.31 2.48 4.51
CA ALA A 50 -2.03 1.73 3.49
C ALA A 50 -1.37 0.38 3.19
N ALA A 51 -0.04 0.34 3.07
CA ALA A 51 0.71 -0.91 2.88
C ALA A 51 0.54 -1.86 4.07
N LEU A 52 0.59 -1.34 5.30
CA LEU A 52 0.31 -2.10 6.51
C LEU A 52 -1.11 -2.69 6.49
N ALA A 53 -2.11 -1.88 6.13
CA ALA A 53 -3.50 -2.32 6.04
C ALA A 53 -3.70 -3.42 4.98
N VAL A 54 -3.02 -3.31 3.83
CA VAL A 54 -3.04 -4.36 2.80
C VAL A 54 -2.41 -5.66 3.30
N GLY A 55 -1.23 -5.59 3.91
CA GLY A 55 -0.57 -6.78 4.46
C GLY A 55 -1.39 -7.44 5.57
N LEU A 56 -1.96 -6.64 6.47
CA LEU A 56 -2.83 -7.13 7.53
C LEU A 56 -4.13 -7.71 6.97
N GLY A 57 -4.70 -7.10 5.93
CA GLY A 57 -5.83 -7.64 5.18
C GLY A 57 -5.51 -9.01 4.59
N GLY A 58 -4.38 -9.17 3.90
CA GLY A 58 -3.96 -10.47 3.36
C GLY A 58 -3.86 -11.56 4.43
N TYR A 59 -3.42 -11.20 5.65
CA TYR A 59 -3.38 -12.13 6.78
C TYR A 59 -4.75 -12.46 7.39
N LEU A 60 -5.64 -11.45 7.50
CA LEU A 60 -6.96 -11.58 8.10
C LEU A 60 -7.98 -12.26 7.19
N PHE A 61 -7.85 -12.11 5.87
CA PHE A 61 -8.76 -12.70 4.90
C PHE A 61 -8.33 -14.13 4.56
N PRO A 62 -9.05 -15.17 5.03
CA PRO A 62 -8.67 -16.57 4.82
C PRO A 62 -8.63 -16.95 3.34
N VAL A 63 -9.43 -16.29 2.48
CA VAL A 63 -9.37 -16.50 1.02
C VAL A 63 -8.02 -16.12 0.42
N ILE A 64 -7.31 -15.13 1.00
CA ILE A 64 -5.99 -14.69 0.56
C ILE A 64 -4.92 -15.53 1.26
N ARG A 65 -5.06 -15.76 2.57
CA ARG A 65 -4.13 -16.57 3.38
C ARG A 65 -4.05 -18.02 2.90
N ASP A 66 -5.19 -18.63 2.60
CA ASP A 66 -5.32 -20.04 2.25
C ASP A 66 -5.35 -20.22 0.72
N ALA A 67 -4.98 -19.19 -0.05
CA ALA A 67 -5.03 -19.20 -1.51
C ALA A 67 -4.25 -20.39 -2.11
N GLU A 68 -3.13 -20.76 -1.50
CA GLU A 68 -2.30 -21.92 -1.85
C GLU A 68 -3.01 -23.27 -1.66
N THR A 69 -3.97 -23.36 -0.73
CA THR A 69 -4.78 -24.56 -0.51
C THR A 69 -6.06 -24.55 -1.35
N LEU A 70 -6.61 -23.36 -1.62
CA LEU A 70 -7.86 -23.17 -2.33
C LEU A 70 -7.71 -23.33 -3.86
N ILE A 71 -6.53 -23.07 -4.42
CA ILE A 71 -6.26 -23.20 -5.86
C ILE A 71 -5.70 -24.60 -6.14
N PRO A 72 -6.37 -25.42 -6.99
CA PRO A 72 -5.86 -26.74 -7.36
C PRO A 72 -4.52 -26.64 -8.09
N ASP A 73 -3.56 -27.47 -7.68
CA ASP A 73 -2.23 -27.48 -8.27
C ASP A 73 -2.29 -28.08 -9.68
N HIS A 74 -1.82 -27.33 -10.68
CA HIS A 74 -1.99 -27.66 -12.11
C HIS A 74 -1.23 -28.92 -12.55
N ASP A 75 -0.22 -29.37 -11.80
CA ASP A 75 0.57 -30.55 -12.13
C ASP A 75 -0.08 -31.89 -11.70
N SER A 76 -1.20 -31.83 -10.98
CA SER A 76 -1.86 -33.02 -10.40
C SER A 76 -2.60 -33.90 -11.42
N GLU A 77 -2.90 -33.39 -12.61
CA GLU A 77 -3.74 -34.08 -13.60
C GLU A 77 -2.96 -34.80 -14.72
N GLN A 78 -1.62 -34.74 -14.76
CA GLN A 78 -0.82 -35.33 -15.85
C GLN A 78 -0.07 -36.64 -15.50
N VAL A 79 -0.22 -37.19 -14.29
CA VAL A 79 0.43 -38.48 -13.89
C VAL A 79 -0.55 -39.66 -13.90
N ALA A 80 -1.53 -39.64 -14.82
CA ALA A 80 -2.39 -40.78 -15.10
C ALA A 80 -2.40 -41.12 -16.59
N THR A 81 -1.22 -41.39 -17.15
CA THR A 81 -1.13 -42.29 -18.31
C THR A 81 -0.53 -43.61 -17.85
N PRO A 82 -1.36 -44.62 -17.54
CA PRO A 82 -0.93 -46.01 -17.62
C PRO A 82 -0.59 -46.28 -19.10
N SER A 83 0.70 -46.31 -19.43
CA SER A 83 1.12 -46.97 -20.65
C SER A 83 0.98 -48.47 -20.41
N GLU A 84 -0.12 -49.01 -20.90
CA GLU A 84 -0.35 -50.44 -21.11
C GLU A 84 0.84 -51.09 -21.85
N THR A 85 1.15 -52.31 -21.39
CA THR A 85 1.88 -53.43 -22.04
C THR A 85 3.38 -53.30 -22.34
#